data_AF-A0A9N9CQ23-F1
#
_entry.id   AF-A0A9N9CQ23-F1
#
_cell.length_a   1.000
_cell.length_b   1.000
_cell.length_c   1.000
_cell.angle_alpha   90.00
_cell.angle_beta   90.00
_cell.angle_gamma   90.00
#
_symmetry.space_group_name_H-M   'P 1'
#
loop_
_entity.id
_entity.type
_entity.pdbx_description
1 polymer ?
#
loop_
_entity_poly.entity_id
_entity_poly.type
_entity_poly.pdbx_seq_one_letter_code
_entity_poly.pdbx_strand_id
1 'polypeptide(L)' 'AANGGNVAAQYNLGDMYLNGKILGIKDVELGTKYLKLAALNNDPRSIKILKENKIDF' A
#
# COMPACT_ATOMS: atom_id res chain seq x y z
N ALA A 1 17.28 9.18 8.23
CA ALA A 1 15.93 8.82 8.71
C ALA A 1 14.77 9.34 7.81
N ALA A 2 15.00 9.63 6.52
CA ALA A 2 13.94 10.20 5.64
C ALA A 2 13.08 9.14 4.92
N ASN A 3 13.63 7.97 4.61
CA ASN A 3 12.93 6.97 3.79
C ASN A 3 11.76 6.30 4.54
N GLY A 4 11.87 6.09 5.86
CA GLY A 4 10.83 5.40 6.63
C GLY A 4 9.49 6.14 6.69
N GLY A 5 9.52 7.48 6.72
CA GLY A 5 8.30 8.30 6.70
C GLY A 5 7.54 8.20 5.37
N ASN A 6 8.28 8.14 4.25
CA ASN A 6 7.70 7.98 2.93
C ASN A 6 7.06 6.58 2.77
N VAL A 7 7.76 5.53 3.21
CA VAL A 7 7.28 4.14 3.16
C VAL A 7 5.99 3.96 3.98
N ALA A 8 5.92 4.53 5.18
CA ALA A 8 4.71 4.49 5.99
C ALA A 8 3.53 5.22 5.34
N ALA A 9 3.78 6.37 4.71
CA ALA A 9 2.75 7.12 3.98
C ALA A 9 2.21 6.34 2.76
N GLN A 10 3.10 5.68 2.00
CA GLN A 10 2.74 4.81 0.88
C GLN A 10 1.88 3.63 1.35
N TYR A 11 2.26 2.95 2.44
CA TYR A 11 1.43 1.90 3.02
C TYR A 11 0.04 2.42 3.39
N ASN A 12 -0.04 3.55 4.09
CA ASN A 12 -1.32 4.11 4.54
C ASN A 12 -2.21 4.49 3.36
N LEU A 13 -1.69 5.19 2.35
CA LEU A 13 -2.45 5.52 1.13
C LEU A 13 -2.91 4.25 0.40
N GLY A 14 -2.02 3.27 0.29
CA GLY A 14 -2.32 1.99 -0.34
C GLY A 14 -3.49 1.26 0.33
N ASP A 15 -3.42 1.09 1.64
CA ASP A 15 -4.47 0.47 2.46
C ASP A 15 -5.78 1.27 2.40
N MET A 16 -5.70 2.60 2.42
CA MET A 16 -6.87 3.47 2.38
C MET A 16 -7.60 3.38 1.04
N TYR A 17 -6.89 3.44 -0.09
CA TYR A 17 -7.51 3.31 -1.42
C TYR A 17 -8.02 1.89 -1.66
N LEU A 18 -7.27 0.85 -1.26
CA LEU A 18 -7.67 -0.55 -1.45
C LEU A 18 -8.96 -0.89 -0.70
N ASN A 19 -9.12 -0.37 0.52
CA ASN A 19 -10.27 -0.64 1.39
C ASN A 19 -11.37 0.43 1.33
N GLY A 20 -11.23 1.46 0.50
CA GLY A 20 -12.22 2.54 0.39
C GLY A 20 -12.32 3.45 1.62
N LYS A 21 -11.24 3.58 2.40
CA LYS A 21 -11.20 4.42 3.61
C LYS A 21 -11.05 5.92 3.30
N ILE A 22 -10.75 6.28 2.05
CA ILE A 22 -10.77 7.68 1.58
C ILE A 22 -12.17 8.01 1.11
N LEU A 23 -12.97 8.66 1.96
CA LEU A 23 -14.29 9.19 1.59
C LEU A 23 -15.25 8.13 1.01
N GLY A 24 -15.07 6.85 1.33
CA GLY A 24 -15.84 5.74 0.76
C GLY A 24 -15.44 5.34 -0.66
N ILE A 25 -14.41 5.97 -1.24
CA ILE A 25 -13.94 5.71 -2.60
C ILE A 25 -12.90 4.60 -2.58
N LYS A 26 -13.28 3.44 -3.12
CA LYS A 26 -12.37 2.32 -3.35
C LYS A 26 -11.69 2.47 -4.71
N ASP A 27 -10.37 2.52 -4.69
CA ASP A 27 -9.54 2.51 -5.89
C ASP A 27 -8.47 1.42 -5.73
N VAL A 28 -8.76 0.24 -6.31
CA VAL A 28 -7.92 -0.94 -6.17
C VAL A 28 -6.58 -0.75 -6.89
N GLU A 29 -6.59 -0.09 -8.04
CA GLU A 29 -5.39 0.12 -8.84
C GLU A 29 -4.42 1.07 -8.12
N LEU A 30 -4.94 2.21 -7.65
CA LEU A 30 -4.15 3.19 -6.92
C LEU A 30 -3.70 2.66 -5.56
N GLY A 31 -4.57 1.93 -4.85
CA GLY A 31 -4.23 1.27 -3.59
C GLY A 31 -3.08 0.26 -3.77
N THR A 32 -3.21 -0.59 -4.80
CA THR A 32 -2.16 -1.56 -5.16
C THR A 32 -0.86 -0.85 -5.50
N LYS A 33 -0.89 0.20 -6.31
CA LYS A 33 0.30 0.97 -6.70
C LYS A 33 1.09 1.48 -5.48
N TYR A 34 0.41 2.08 -4.51
CA TYR A 34 1.08 2.57 -3.30
C TYR A 34 1.59 1.44 -2.39
N LEU A 35 0.86 0.34 -2.26
CA LEU A 35 1.34 -0.84 -1.54
C LEU A 35 2.59 -1.41 -2.20
N LYS A 36 2.66 -1.50 -3.54
CA LYS A 36 3.85 -1.96 -4.27
C LYS A 36 5.07 -1.09 -3.98
N LEU A 37 4.92 0.23 -4.00
CA LEU A 37 6.00 1.16 -3.67
C LEU A 37 6.55 0.96 -2.25
N ALA A 38 5.66 0.78 -1.27
CA ALA A 38 6.06 0.50 0.10
C ALA A 38 6.74 -0.88 0.22
N ALA A 39 6.23 -1.88 -0.49
CA ALA A 39 6.76 -3.24 -0.48
C ALA A 39 8.15 -3.34 -1.14
N LEU A 40 8.41 -2.59 -2.21
CA LEU A 40 9.74 -2.43 -2.81
C LEU A 40 10.78 -1.83 -1.85
N ASN A 41 10.33 -1.13 -0.82
CA ASN A 41 11.16 -0.62 0.27
C ASN A 41 11.16 -1.54 1.50
N ASN A 42 10.80 -2.81 1.32
CA ASN A 42 10.74 -3.85 2.36
C ASN A 42 9.71 -3.59 3.47
N ASP A 43 8.61 -2.87 3.20
CA ASP A 43 7.52 -2.75 4.18
C ASP A 43 6.78 -4.09 4.34
N PRO A 44 6.83 -4.73 5.53
CA PRO A 44 6.26 -6.06 5.71
C PRO A 44 4.74 -6.08 5.67
N ARG A 45 4.07 -4.95 5.95
CA ARG A 45 2.60 -4.86 5.95
C ARG A 45 2.09 -4.84 4.52
N SER A 46 2.70 -4.03 3.66
CA SER A 46 2.39 -3.99 2.23
C SER A 46 2.69 -5.32 1.55
N ILE A 47 3.84 -5.94 1.84
CA ILE A 47 4.18 -7.28 1.34
C ILE A 47 3.10 -8.30 1.72
N LYS A 48 2.65 -8.30 2.98
CA LYS A 48 1.61 -9.20 3.47
C LYS A 48 0.29 -8.99 2.72
N ILE A 49 -0.18 -7.74 2.62
CA ILE A 49 -1.44 -7.42 1.93
C ILE A 49 -1.39 -7.85 0.47
N LEU A 50 -0.30 -7.54 -0.24
CA LEU A 50 -0.15 -7.91 -1.65
C LEU A 50 -0.16 -9.43 -1.83
N LYS A 51 0.52 -10.19 -0.96
CA LYS A 51 0.49 -11.66 -0.98
C LYS A 51 -0.90 -12.22 -0.69
N GLU A 52 -1.61 -11.70 0.31
CA GLU A 52 -2.97 -12.12 0.66
C GLU A 52 -3.95 -11.86 -0.50
N ASN A 53 -3.71 -10.80 -1.28
CA ASN A 53 -4.49 -10.46 -2.47
C ASN A 53 -3.97 -11.12 -3.76
N LYS A 54 -2.94 -11.98 -3.69
CA LYS A 54 -2.30 -12.64 -4.84
C LYS A 54 -1.80 -11.66 -5.91
N ILE A 55 -1.22 -10.54 -5.46
CA ILE A 55 -0.66 -9.49 -6.31
C ILE A 55 0.86 -9.57 -6.28
N ASP A 56 1.47 -9.69 -7.46
CA ASP A 56 2.93 -9.69 -7.64
C ASP A 56 3.49 -8.26 -7.71
N PHE A 57 4.70 -8.04 -7.16
CA PHE A 57 5.35 -6.74 -7.08
C PHE A 57 6.87 -6.84 -6.94
#